data_AF-A0A946HBZ5-F1
#
_entry.id   AF-A0A946HBZ5-F1
#
_cell.length_a   1.000
_cell.length_b   1.000
_cell.length_c   1.000
_cell.angle_alpha   90.00
_cell.angle_beta   90.00
_cell.angle_gamma   90.00
#
_symmetry.space_group_name_H-M   'P 1'
#
loop_
_entity.id
_entity.type
_entity.pdbx_description
1 polymer ?
#
loop_
_entity_poly.entity_id
_entity_poly.type
_entity_poly.pdbx_seq_one_letter_code
_entity_poly.pdbx_strand_id
1 'polypeptide(L)'
;MTLTSALERIGLNKQQQGFSGVKIEEAIETYNNALSSDHRQASLGSRRVYRELDHFHRSLSRKPQPTTIIRNWKRLQEAGQIFTEINLKIDSDVVKSFDDLTLDNPEHQELLRSAIGKARRWFYNKRGVEHGPAVRLLVRDVATIYKHATGKKPGAGSASAVVGPSYSTPFEDLLWATLQMAGVEITLQGTRDLFRSELKNKFKKLAS
;
A
#
# COMPACT_ATOMS: atom_id res chain seq x y z
N MET A 1 -17.18 -11.10 8.30
CA MET A 1 -18.49 -10.47 8.62
C MET A 1 -19.13 -10.10 7.29
N THR A 2 -20.42 -10.34 7.07
CA THR A 2 -21.06 -10.03 5.77
C THR A 2 -21.55 -8.59 5.73
N LEU A 3 -21.67 -8.01 4.52
CA LEU A 3 -22.14 -6.63 4.35
C LEU A 3 -23.57 -6.45 4.91
N THR A 4 -24.46 -7.42 4.68
CA THR A 4 -25.83 -7.42 5.20
C THR A 4 -25.86 -7.32 6.72
N SER A 5 -25.10 -8.17 7.43
CA SER A 5 -25.05 -8.14 8.89
C SER A 5 -24.39 -6.86 9.43
N ALA A 6 -23.47 -6.25 8.67
CA ALA A 6 -22.91 -4.96 9.05
C ALA A 6 -23.94 -3.83 8.90
N LEU A 7 -24.73 -3.80 7.83
CA LEU A 7 -25.80 -2.82 7.62
C LEU A 7 -26.91 -2.93 8.69
N GLU A 8 -27.28 -4.15 9.09
CA GLU A 8 -28.22 -4.39 10.18
C GLU A 8 -27.73 -3.80 11.51
N ARG A 9 -26.44 -4.00 11.81
CA ARG A 9 -25.82 -3.50 13.05
C ARG A 9 -25.77 -1.97 13.15
N ILE A 10 -25.91 -1.26 12.04
CA ILE A 10 -25.96 0.21 12.01
C ILE A 10 -27.31 0.74 12.54
N GLY A 11 -28.36 -0.10 12.56
CA GLY A 11 -29.67 0.26 13.09
C GLY A 11 -30.54 1.08 12.12
N LEU A 12 -30.31 0.95 10.81
CA LEU A 12 -31.11 1.60 9.76
C LEU A 12 -32.42 0.85 9.52
N ASN A 13 -33.45 1.53 9.00
CA ASN A 13 -34.67 0.86 8.54
C ASN A 13 -34.44 0.12 7.19
N LYS A 14 -35.34 -0.78 6.80
CA LYS A 14 -35.17 -1.62 5.59
C LYS A 14 -34.93 -0.83 4.30
N GLN A 15 -35.61 0.30 4.10
CA GLN A 15 -35.41 1.16 2.92
C GLN A 15 -34.02 1.81 2.94
N GLN A 16 -33.59 2.34 4.09
CA GLN A 16 -32.27 2.94 4.26
C GLN A 16 -31.14 1.92 4.13
N GLN A 17 -31.34 0.68 4.60
CA GLN A 17 -30.41 -0.42 4.42
C GLN A 17 -30.25 -0.76 2.94
N GLY A 18 -31.36 -0.92 2.20
CA GLY A 18 -31.33 -1.19 0.77
C GLY A 18 -30.60 -0.08 -0.02
N PHE A 19 -30.93 1.18 0.25
CA PHE A 19 -30.26 2.32 -0.39
C PHE A 19 -28.75 2.37 -0.09
N SER A 20 -28.37 2.17 1.18
CA SER A 20 -26.96 2.19 1.59
C SER A 20 -26.18 1.01 1.00
N GLY A 21 -26.82 -0.15 0.86
CA GLY A 21 -26.23 -1.32 0.19
C GLY A 21 -25.86 -1.01 -1.25
N VAL A 22 -26.79 -0.47 -2.04
CA VAL A 22 -26.54 -0.07 -3.43
C VAL A 22 -25.39 0.95 -3.52
N LYS A 23 -25.35 1.95 -2.63
CA LYS A 23 -24.25 2.93 -2.61
C LYS A 23 -22.88 2.33 -2.27
N ILE A 24 -22.85 1.29 -1.46
CA ILE A 24 -21.60 0.57 -1.18
C ILE A 24 -21.16 -0.26 -2.39
N GLU A 25 -22.09 -0.91 -3.09
CA GLU A 25 -21.80 -1.64 -4.33
C GLU A 25 -21.26 -0.70 -5.43
N GLU A 26 -21.90 0.46 -5.64
CA GLU A 26 -21.40 1.50 -6.56
C GLU A 26 -19.97 1.97 -6.20
N ALA A 27 -19.67 2.12 -4.90
CA ALA A 27 -18.34 2.50 -4.43
C ALA A 27 -17.30 1.39 -4.68
N ILE A 28 -17.68 0.11 -4.51
CA ILE A 28 -16.82 -1.04 -4.83
C ILE A 28 -16.55 -1.11 -6.34
N GLU A 29 -17.57 -0.89 -7.18
CA GLU A 29 -17.41 -0.88 -8.62
C GLU A 29 -16.45 0.25 -9.07
N THR A 30 -16.63 1.45 -8.53
CA THR A 30 -15.73 2.59 -8.75
C THR A 30 -14.30 2.25 -8.35
N TYR A 31 -14.13 1.60 -7.19
CA TYR A 31 -12.83 1.10 -6.74
C TYR A 31 -12.21 0.10 -7.73
N ASN A 32 -12.97 -0.88 -8.21
CA ASN A 32 -12.47 -1.88 -9.17
C ASN A 32 -12.09 -1.26 -10.52
N ASN A 33 -12.83 -0.25 -10.96
CA ASN A 33 -12.53 0.52 -12.17
C ASN A 33 -11.25 1.35 -12.03
N ALA A 34 -11.07 2.01 -10.87
CA ALA A 34 -9.83 2.72 -10.56
C ALA A 34 -8.64 1.77 -10.43
N LEU A 35 -8.83 0.61 -9.77
CA LEU A 35 -7.81 -0.40 -9.59
C LEU A 35 -7.38 -1.02 -10.93
N SER A 36 -8.32 -1.30 -11.83
CA SER A 36 -8.02 -1.83 -13.17
C SER A 36 -7.31 -0.80 -14.06
N SER A 37 -7.65 0.48 -13.93
CA SER A 37 -6.96 1.59 -14.59
C SER A 37 -5.53 1.76 -14.06
N ASP A 38 -5.36 1.76 -12.74
CA ASP A 38 -4.05 1.78 -12.07
C ASP A 38 -3.21 0.54 -12.45
N HIS A 39 -3.83 -0.64 -12.56
CA HIS A 39 -3.15 -1.85 -13.01
C HIS A 39 -2.71 -1.77 -14.48
N ARG A 40 -3.53 -1.20 -15.36
CA ARG A 40 -3.16 -0.94 -16.75
C ARG A 40 -2.00 0.05 -16.84
N GLN A 41 -1.95 1.04 -15.95
CA GLN A 41 -0.92 2.10 -15.97
C GLN A 41 0.38 1.71 -15.24
N ALA A 42 0.32 0.93 -14.15
CA ALA A 42 1.47 0.50 -13.35
C ALA A 42 2.17 -0.77 -13.88
N SER A 43 1.49 -1.59 -14.68
CA SER A 43 1.98 -2.90 -15.12
C SER A 43 3.12 -2.87 -16.15
N LEU A 44 3.34 -1.75 -16.85
CA LEU A 44 4.35 -1.68 -17.91
C LEU A 44 5.75 -1.25 -17.42
N GLY A 45 5.85 -0.36 -16.43
CA GLY A 45 7.14 0.15 -15.93
C GLY A 45 7.66 -0.58 -14.68
N SER A 46 6.89 -0.57 -13.58
CA SER A 46 7.39 -0.99 -12.25
C SER A 46 7.76 -2.47 -12.15
N ARG A 47 6.97 -3.37 -12.77
CA ARG A 47 7.24 -4.81 -12.80
C ARG A 47 8.48 -5.16 -13.60
N ARG A 48 8.74 -4.42 -14.68
CA ARG A 48 9.93 -4.61 -15.50
C ARG A 48 11.19 -4.24 -14.71
N VAL A 49 11.20 -3.05 -14.10
CA VAL A 49 12.28 -2.59 -13.21
C VAL A 49 12.51 -3.59 -12.06
N TYR A 50 11.44 -4.07 -11.42
CA TYR A 50 11.55 -5.09 -10.37
C TYR A 50 12.25 -6.37 -10.85
N ARG A 51 11.86 -6.91 -12.01
CA ARG A 51 12.47 -8.15 -12.56
C ARG A 51 13.94 -7.95 -12.91
N GLU A 52 14.29 -6.79 -13.48
CA GLU A 52 15.68 -6.43 -13.80
C GLU A 52 16.53 -6.34 -12.51
N LEU A 53 16.03 -5.68 -11.47
CA LEU A 53 16.69 -5.59 -10.16
C LEU A 53 16.78 -6.95 -9.44
N ASP A 54 15.74 -7.79 -9.49
CA ASP A 54 15.77 -9.13 -8.88
C ASP A 54 16.78 -10.04 -9.57
N HIS A 55 16.84 -10.01 -10.90
CA HIS A 55 17.84 -10.73 -11.67
C HIS A 55 19.25 -10.28 -11.30
N PHE A 56 19.49 -8.97 -11.22
CA PHE A 56 20.80 -8.44 -10.88
C PHE A 56 21.21 -8.81 -9.45
N HIS A 57 20.31 -8.67 -8.47
CA HIS A 57 20.55 -9.09 -7.09
C HIS A 57 20.94 -10.58 -6.98
N ARG A 58 20.22 -11.46 -7.71
CA ARG A 58 20.57 -12.89 -7.78
C ARG A 58 21.94 -13.10 -8.42
N SER A 59 22.27 -12.37 -9.48
CA SER A 59 23.57 -12.43 -10.13
C SER A 59 24.70 -12.08 -9.16
N LEU A 60 24.56 -11.01 -8.36
CA LEU A 60 25.56 -10.61 -7.36
C LEU A 60 25.77 -11.65 -6.26
N SER A 61 24.74 -12.44 -5.93
CA SER A 61 24.85 -13.57 -4.98
C SER A 61 25.91 -14.59 -5.39
N ARG A 62 26.20 -14.69 -6.69
CA ARG A 62 27.11 -15.67 -7.27
C ARG A 62 28.53 -15.13 -7.44
N LYS A 63 28.84 -13.95 -6.88
CA LYS A 63 30.14 -13.25 -6.97
C LYS A 63 30.62 -13.15 -8.43
N PRO A 64 29.86 -12.45 -9.28
CA PRO A 64 30.14 -12.37 -10.71
C PRO A 64 31.38 -11.52 -10.99
N GLN A 65 32.00 -11.73 -12.14
CA GLN A 65 33.10 -10.89 -12.63
C GLN A 65 32.62 -9.44 -12.87
N PRO A 66 33.48 -8.41 -12.71
CA PRO A 66 33.12 -7.00 -12.91
C PRO A 66 32.42 -6.70 -14.23
N THR A 67 32.85 -7.35 -15.31
CA THR A 67 32.25 -7.22 -16.64
C THR A 67 30.78 -7.61 -16.67
N THR A 68 30.39 -8.61 -15.87
CA THR A 68 29.00 -9.04 -15.72
C THR A 68 28.19 -8.03 -14.91
N ILE A 69 28.80 -7.42 -13.88
CA ILE A 69 28.16 -6.39 -13.05
C ILE A 69 27.86 -5.15 -13.90
N ILE A 70 28.82 -4.64 -14.66
CA ILE A 70 28.66 -3.48 -15.55
C ILE A 70 27.57 -3.75 -16.59
N ARG A 71 27.57 -4.94 -17.20
CA ARG A 71 26.54 -5.33 -18.17
C ARG A 71 25.14 -5.32 -17.55
N ASN A 72 24.99 -5.85 -16.33
CA ASN A 72 23.71 -5.88 -15.65
C ASN A 72 23.25 -4.48 -15.23
N TRP A 73 24.17 -3.62 -14.79
CA TRP A 73 23.89 -2.21 -14.49
C TRP A 73 23.34 -1.45 -15.71
N LYS A 74 24.02 -1.57 -16.86
CA LYS A 74 23.58 -0.94 -18.12
C LYS A 74 22.24 -1.46 -18.65
N ARG A 75 21.82 -2.66 -18.23
CA ARG A 75 20.54 -3.26 -18.61
C ARG A 75 19.38 -2.81 -17.73
N LEU A 76 19.65 -2.24 -16.57
CA LEU A 76 18.60 -1.66 -15.73
C LEU A 76 18.00 -0.46 -16.47
N GLN A 77 16.67 -0.36 -16.43
CA GLN A 77 16.01 0.91 -16.71
C GLN A 77 16.48 2.01 -15.75
N GLU A 78 16.42 3.26 -16.20
CA GLU A 78 16.85 4.46 -15.47
C GLU A 78 16.31 4.51 -14.04
N ALA A 79 15.02 4.18 -13.84
CA ALA A 79 14.44 4.09 -12.51
C ALA A 79 15.14 3.07 -11.60
N GLY A 80 15.55 1.91 -12.12
CA GLY A 80 16.32 0.93 -11.34
C GLY A 80 17.71 1.44 -10.97
N GLN A 81 18.33 2.23 -11.84
CA GLN A 81 19.64 2.86 -11.59
C GLN A 81 19.52 3.93 -10.51
N ILE A 82 18.61 4.90 -10.67
CA ILE A 82 18.36 6.00 -9.73
C ILE A 82 18.11 5.46 -8.32
N PHE A 83 17.21 4.49 -8.17
CA PHE A 83 16.89 3.94 -6.86
C PHE A 83 18.07 3.19 -6.24
N THR A 84 18.90 2.53 -7.05
CA THR A 84 20.11 1.90 -6.53
C THR A 84 21.11 2.94 -6.06
N GLU A 85 21.32 4.02 -6.82
CA GLU A 85 22.22 5.12 -6.42
C GLU A 85 21.77 5.82 -5.15
N ILE A 86 20.47 6.08 -5.00
CA ILE A 86 19.92 6.63 -3.76
C ILE A 86 20.31 5.75 -2.56
N ASN A 87 20.16 4.42 -2.70
CA ASN A 87 20.50 3.51 -1.61
C ASN A 87 22.02 3.41 -1.38
N LEU A 88 22.86 3.54 -2.41
CA LEU A 88 24.32 3.65 -2.23
C LEU A 88 24.69 4.90 -1.41
N LYS A 89 24.10 6.06 -1.74
CA LYS A 89 24.33 7.33 -1.02
C LYS A 89 23.92 7.27 0.45
N ILE A 90 22.85 6.53 0.75
CA ILE A 90 22.33 6.34 2.11
C ILE A 90 23.21 5.38 2.90
N ASP A 91 23.69 4.31 2.28
CA ASP A 91 24.39 3.21 2.95
C ASP A 91 25.90 3.41 3.07
N SER A 92 26.47 4.38 2.35
CA SER A 92 27.90 4.65 2.36
C SER A 92 28.21 6.14 2.37
N ASP A 93 29.14 6.54 3.24
CA ASP A 93 29.70 7.88 3.26
C ASP A 93 30.78 8.10 2.19
N VAL A 94 31.35 7.01 1.67
CA VAL A 94 32.48 7.04 0.73
C VAL A 94 32.03 6.77 -0.70
N VAL A 95 31.12 5.83 -0.90
CA VAL A 95 30.59 5.45 -2.23
C VAL A 95 29.25 6.16 -2.43
N LYS A 96 29.21 7.15 -3.33
CA LYS A 96 27.99 7.95 -3.59
C LYS A 96 27.32 7.61 -4.92
N SER A 97 27.95 6.81 -5.76
CA SER A 97 27.42 6.40 -7.05
C SER A 97 27.90 4.99 -7.43
N PHE A 98 27.34 4.44 -8.51
CA PHE A 98 27.84 3.19 -9.06
C PHE A 98 29.29 3.30 -9.55
N ASP A 99 29.67 4.46 -10.09
CA ASP A 99 31.00 4.68 -10.66
C ASP A 99 32.11 4.77 -9.59
N ASP A 100 31.74 5.03 -8.33
CA ASP A 100 32.67 5.03 -7.19
C ASP A 100 32.99 3.60 -6.68
N LEU A 101 32.36 2.56 -7.26
CA LEU A 101 32.55 1.19 -6.81
C LEU A 101 33.78 0.53 -7.43
N THR A 102 34.73 0.10 -6.59
CA THR A 102 35.74 -0.90 -6.96
C THR A 102 35.11 -2.28 -7.09
N LEU A 103 34.72 -2.67 -8.30
CA LEU A 103 33.96 -3.91 -8.55
C LEU A 103 34.73 -5.21 -8.28
N ASP A 104 36.05 -5.17 -8.20
CA ASP A 104 36.87 -6.31 -7.76
C ASP A 104 36.94 -6.45 -6.23
N ASN A 105 36.47 -5.44 -5.48
CA ASN A 105 36.39 -5.48 -4.03
C ASN A 105 35.10 -6.18 -3.57
N PRO A 106 35.18 -7.30 -2.83
CA PRO A 106 34.01 -8.00 -2.29
C PRO A 106 33.09 -7.13 -1.42
N GLU A 107 33.64 -6.18 -0.67
CA GLU A 107 32.87 -5.27 0.19
C GLU A 107 32.02 -4.31 -0.64
N HIS A 108 32.58 -3.79 -1.74
CA HIS A 108 31.86 -2.93 -2.68
C HIS A 108 30.78 -3.72 -3.44
N GLN A 109 31.05 -4.99 -3.78
CA GLN A 109 30.02 -5.86 -4.36
C GLN A 109 28.87 -6.13 -3.39
N GLU A 110 29.15 -6.33 -2.09
CA GLU A 110 28.12 -6.52 -1.08
C GLU A 110 27.33 -5.22 -0.83
N LEU A 111 28.01 -4.06 -0.83
CA LEU A 111 27.36 -2.74 -0.75
C LEU A 111 26.38 -2.55 -1.91
N LEU A 112 26.81 -2.83 -3.15
CA LEU A 112 25.97 -2.77 -4.33
C LEU A 112 24.80 -3.76 -4.24
N ARG A 113 25.05 -4.99 -3.80
CA ARG A 113 24.00 -6.00 -3.59
C ARG A 113 22.98 -5.53 -2.56
N SER A 114 23.41 -4.95 -1.44
CA SER A 114 22.53 -4.38 -0.41
C SER A 114 21.66 -3.26 -1.00
N ALA A 115 22.27 -2.31 -1.72
CA ALA A 115 21.58 -1.20 -2.35
C ALA A 115 20.54 -1.68 -3.37
N ILE A 116 20.89 -2.62 -4.25
CA ILE A 116 19.95 -3.25 -5.19
C ILE A 116 18.87 -4.03 -4.44
N GLY A 117 19.19 -4.69 -3.34
CA GLY A 117 18.23 -5.41 -2.50
C GLY A 117 17.20 -4.48 -1.86
N LYS A 118 17.59 -3.25 -1.51
CA LYS A 118 16.71 -2.18 -1.03
C LYS A 118 15.88 -1.57 -2.16
N ALA A 119 16.49 -1.24 -3.29
CA ALA A 119 15.78 -0.77 -4.48
C ALA A 119 14.74 -1.81 -4.95
N ARG A 120 15.12 -3.08 -5.07
CA ARG A 120 14.23 -4.20 -5.39
C ARG A 120 13.06 -4.26 -4.41
N ARG A 121 13.31 -4.10 -3.11
CA ARG A 121 12.24 -4.06 -2.10
C ARG A 121 11.29 -2.89 -2.31
N TRP A 122 11.75 -1.75 -2.81
CA TRP A 122 10.90 -0.62 -3.15
C TRP A 122 9.93 -0.95 -4.31
N PHE A 123 10.42 -1.64 -5.35
CA PHE A 123 9.57 -2.08 -6.48
C PHE A 123 8.79 -3.39 -6.23
N TYR A 124 9.20 -4.18 -5.23
CA TYR A 124 8.55 -5.45 -4.83
C TYR A 124 7.45 -5.24 -3.80
N ASN A 125 7.74 -4.43 -2.79
CA ASN A 125 6.86 -4.28 -1.65
C ASN A 125 5.78 -3.26 -1.98
N LYS A 126 4.58 -3.78 -2.28
CA LYS A 126 3.35 -3.15 -1.77
C LYS A 126 3.39 -3.19 -0.23
N ARG A 127 4.17 -2.34 0.46
CA ARG A 127 4.22 -2.34 1.93
C ARG A 127 3.50 -1.13 2.52
N GLY A 128 2.29 -1.41 3.02
CA GLY A 128 1.90 -1.10 4.40
C GLY A 128 1.54 0.34 4.75
N VAL A 129 1.89 1.31 3.91
CA VAL A 129 1.51 2.74 4.06
C VAL A 129 0.75 3.23 2.81
N GLU A 130 0.70 2.40 1.76
CA GLU A 130 0.20 2.75 0.43
C GLU A 130 -0.90 1.77 0.01
N HIS A 131 -2.05 1.86 0.69
CA HIS A 131 -3.27 1.62 -0.05
C HIS A 131 -3.27 2.61 -1.23
N GLY A 132 -3.29 2.08 -2.45
CA GLY A 132 -3.34 2.90 -3.67
C GLY A 132 -4.50 3.90 -3.59
N PRO A 133 -4.47 5.00 -4.37
CA PRO A 133 -5.49 6.04 -4.30
C PRO A 133 -6.91 5.46 -4.35
N ALA A 134 -7.12 4.39 -5.14
CA ALA A 134 -8.39 3.67 -5.21
C ALA A 134 -8.91 3.14 -3.86
N VAL A 135 -8.10 2.42 -3.06
CA VAL A 135 -8.56 1.88 -1.76
C VAL A 135 -8.81 3.02 -0.76
N ARG A 136 -8.02 4.09 -0.82
CA ARG A 136 -8.23 5.28 0.04
C ARG A 136 -9.53 6.01 -0.30
N LEU A 137 -9.86 6.09 -1.58
CA LEU A 137 -11.16 6.62 -2.04
C LEU A 137 -12.30 5.76 -1.53
N LEU A 138 -12.22 4.44 -1.66
CA LEU A 138 -13.23 3.52 -1.12
C LEU A 138 -13.46 3.73 0.38
N VAL A 139 -12.41 3.91 1.18
CA VAL A 139 -12.53 4.21 2.62
C VAL A 139 -13.28 5.53 2.87
N ARG A 140 -13.02 6.57 2.07
CA ARG A 140 -13.71 7.88 2.18
C ARG A 140 -15.18 7.78 1.77
N ASP A 141 -15.48 7.02 0.73
CA ASP A 141 -16.84 6.86 0.22
C ASP A 141 -17.67 6.10 1.26
N VAL A 142 -17.15 5.02 1.82
CA VAL A 142 -17.80 4.27 2.91
C VAL A 142 -18.01 5.16 4.14
N ALA A 143 -17.03 5.97 4.53
CA ALA A 143 -17.16 6.93 5.63
C ALA A 143 -18.25 7.98 5.37
N THR A 144 -18.38 8.44 4.13
CA THR A 144 -19.39 9.41 3.70
C THR A 144 -20.79 8.79 3.70
N ILE A 145 -20.94 7.60 3.12
CA ILE A 145 -22.19 6.83 3.12
C ILE A 145 -22.65 6.57 4.56
N TYR A 146 -21.74 6.11 5.43
CA TYR A 146 -22.05 5.89 6.85
C TYR A 146 -22.57 7.15 7.54
N LYS A 147 -21.91 8.29 7.33
CA LYS A 147 -22.31 9.58 7.92
C LYS A 147 -23.68 10.03 7.40
N HIS A 148 -23.95 9.88 6.10
CA HIS A 148 -25.25 10.23 5.52
C HIS A 148 -26.37 9.33 6.03
N ALA A 149 -26.11 8.03 6.14
CA ALA A 149 -27.13 7.08 6.59
C ALA A 149 -27.48 7.24 8.08
N THR A 150 -26.49 7.56 8.91
CA THR A 150 -26.66 7.54 10.38
C THR A 150 -26.70 8.90 11.05
N GLY A 151 -26.25 9.96 10.38
CA GLY A 151 -25.93 11.25 10.99
C GLY A 151 -24.71 11.23 11.93
N LYS A 152 -24.08 10.07 12.15
CA LYS A 152 -22.97 9.89 13.12
C LYS A 152 -21.62 10.03 12.42
N LYS A 153 -20.63 10.55 13.15
CA LYS A 153 -19.24 10.56 12.66
C LYS A 153 -18.67 9.14 12.66
N PRO A 154 -18.00 8.71 11.57
CA PRO A 154 -17.32 7.43 11.54
C PRO A 154 -16.18 7.44 12.57
N GLY A 155 -16.10 6.40 13.39
CA GLY A 155 -15.12 6.27 14.45
C GLY A 155 -14.49 4.89 14.45
N ALA A 156 -13.23 4.80 14.85
CA ALA A 156 -12.56 3.54 15.11
C ALA A 156 -12.37 3.38 16.61
N GLY A 157 -12.58 2.17 17.13
CA GLY A 157 -12.27 1.84 18.51
C GLY A 157 -10.82 2.17 18.85
N SER A 158 -10.58 2.59 20.09
CA SER A 158 -9.22 2.68 20.65
C SER A 158 -8.95 1.44 21.49
N ALA A 159 -7.69 1.02 21.59
CA ALA A 159 -7.28 -0.08 22.47
C ALA A 159 -7.59 0.20 23.97
N SER A 160 -7.92 1.46 24.30
CA SER A 160 -8.30 1.97 25.62
C SER A 160 -9.82 2.13 25.81
N ALA A 161 -10.65 1.62 24.91
CA ALA A 161 -12.11 1.70 25.08
C ALA A 161 -12.58 0.77 26.23
N VAL A 162 -13.47 1.29 27.08
CA VAL A 162 -14.05 0.61 28.28
C VAL A 162 -14.70 -0.75 27.95
N VAL A 163 -15.03 -1.00 26.68
CA VAL A 163 -15.70 -2.22 26.19
C VAL A 163 -14.71 -3.35 25.83
N GLY A 164 -13.40 -3.15 26.06
CA GLY A 164 -12.37 -4.16 25.87
C GLY A 164 -11.76 -4.20 24.47
N PRO A 165 -10.57 -4.80 24.31
CA PRO A 165 -9.75 -4.77 23.08
C PRO A 165 -10.39 -5.47 21.86
N SER A 166 -11.46 -6.24 22.08
CA SER A 166 -12.16 -7.03 21.05
C SER A 166 -13.39 -6.31 20.45
N TYR A 167 -13.78 -5.14 20.96
CA TYR A 167 -14.94 -4.43 20.45
C TYR A 167 -14.67 -3.79 19.07
N SER A 168 -15.54 -4.07 18.10
CA SER A 168 -15.59 -3.40 16.80
C SER A 168 -16.81 -2.46 16.76
N THR A 169 -16.61 -1.22 16.33
CA THR A 169 -17.71 -0.28 16.12
C THR A 169 -18.56 -0.69 14.90
N PRO A 170 -19.84 -0.29 14.82
CA PRO A 170 -20.66 -0.56 13.64
C PRO A 170 -20.05 -0.03 12.33
N PHE A 171 -19.30 1.08 12.40
CA PHE A 171 -18.57 1.60 11.24
C PHE A 171 -17.38 0.71 10.84
N GLU A 172 -16.59 0.25 11.80
CA GLU A 172 -15.45 -0.64 11.51
C GLU A 172 -15.90 -1.96 10.88
N ASP A 173 -17.02 -2.50 11.35
CA ASP A 173 -17.62 -3.69 10.78
C ASP A 173 -18.11 -3.47 9.34
N LEU A 174 -18.76 -2.33 9.07
CA LEU A 174 -19.17 -1.95 7.73
C LEU A 174 -17.97 -1.79 6.79
N LEU A 175 -16.96 -1.07 7.24
CA LEU A 175 -15.76 -0.81 6.45
C LEU A 175 -15.00 -2.12 6.17
N TRP A 176 -14.85 -2.97 7.18
CA TRP A 176 -14.17 -4.25 7.02
C TRP A 176 -14.92 -5.19 6.07
N ALA A 177 -16.25 -5.31 6.23
CA ALA A 177 -17.06 -6.12 5.32
C ALA A 177 -17.01 -5.59 3.87
N THR A 178 -17.02 -4.27 3.69
CA THR A 178 -16.90 -3.64 2.36
C THR A 178 -15.54 -3.94 1.71
N LEU A 179 -14.44 -3.82 2.47
CA LEU A 179 -13.10 -4.13 1.97
C LEU A 179 -12.97 -5.61 1.60
N GLN A 180 -13.52 -6.52 2.40
CA GLN A 180 -13.55 -7.95 2.08
C GLN A 180 -14.36 -8.23 0.80
N MET A 181 -15.52 -7.60 0.64
CA MET A 181 -16.35 -7.74 -0.56
C MET A 181 -15.65 -7.19 -1.81
N ALA A 182 -14.84 -6.14 -1.65
CA ALA A 182 -13.99 -5.59 -2.70
C ALA A 182 -12.72 -6.45 -2.98
N GLY A 183 -12.59 -7.62 -2.36
CA GLY A 183 -11.43 -8.51 -2.53
C GLY A 183 -10.13 -8.00 -1.88
N VAL A 184 -10.23 -7.01 -0.97
CA VAL A 184 -9.08 -6.51 -0.22
C VAL A 184 -8.83 -7.43 0.98
N GLU A 185 -7.79 -8.25 0.90
CA GLU A 185 -7.34 -9.08 2.02
C GLU A 185 -6.77 -8.20 3.14
N ILE A 186 -7.59 -7.95 4.17
CA ILE A 186 -7.22 -7.10 5.30
C ILE A 186 -7.81 -7.62 6.60
N THR A 187 -7.06 -7.45 7.70
CA THR A 187 -7.55 -7.73 9.05
C THR A 187 -8.38 -6.57 9.58
N LEU A 188 -9.17 -6.79 10.62
CA LEU A 188 -9.89 -5.70 11.30
C LEU A 188 -8.94 -4.61 11.82
N GLN A 189 -7.78 -5.01 12.38
CA GLN A 189 -6.77 -4.05 12.81
C GLN A 189 -6.14 -3.30 11.63
N GLY A 190 -5.87 -3.98 10.51
CA GLY A 190 -5.42 -3.31 9.29
C GLY A 190 -6.45 -2.30 8.77
N THR A 191 -7.74 -2.62 8.89
CA THR A 191 -8.84 -1.71 8.53
C THR A 191 -8.82 -0.43 9.39
N ARG A 192 -8.56 -0.58 10.70
CA ARG A 192 -8.40 0.56 11.63
C ARG A 192 -7.24 1.45 11.26
N ASP A 193 -6.10 0.85 10.96
CA ASP A 193 -4.88 1.58 10.66
C ASP A 193 -4.98 2.29 9.30
N LEU A 194 -5.61 1.65 8.32
CA LEU A 194 -6.00 2.28 7.05
C LEU A 194 -6.92 3.49 7.28
N PHE A 195 -8.03 3.30 8.00
CA PHE A 195 -8.96 4.38 8.33
C PHE A 195 -8.26 5.54 9.05
N ARG A 196 -7.43 5.26 10.06
CA ARG A 196 -6.68 6.28 10.80
C ARG A 196 -5.69 7.01 9.90
N SER A 197 -4.96 6.30 9.04
CA SER A 197 -4.00 6.92 8.12
C SER A 197 -4.67 7.87 7.13
N GLU A 198 -5.93 7.58 6.76
CA GLU A 198 -6.67 8.33 5.75
C GLU A 198 -7.42 9.54 6.34
N LEU A 199 -8.09 9.36 7.47
CA LEU A 199 -9.03 10.36 7.99
C LEU A 199 -8.52 11.10 9.24
N LYS A 200 -7.56 10.56 10.00
CA LYS A 200 -7.05 11.19 11.24
C LYS A 200 -6.19 12.44 10.97
N ASN A 201 -5.60 12.56 9.78
CA ASN A 201 -4.81 13.74 9.38
C ASN A 201 -5.64 14.85 8.71
N LYS A 202 -6.86 14.56 8.22
CA LYS A 202 -7.69 15.55 7.49
C LYS A 202 -8.77 16.21 8.35
N PHE A 203 -9.35 15.51 9.32
CA PHE A 203 -10.35 16.12 10.21
C PHE A 203 -9.76 17.08 11.26
N LYS A 204 -8.43 17.11 11.43
CA LYS A 204 -7.77 18.14 12.25
C LYS A 204 -7.69 19.51 11.55
N LYS A 205 -7.83 19.56 10.22
CA LYS A 205 -7.68 20.78 9.40
C LYS A 205 -8.99 21.50 9.05
N LEU A 206 -10.15 20.92 9.41
CA LEU A 206 -11.47 21.52 9.14
C LEU A 206 -12.14 22.06 10.42
N ALA A 207 -11.35 22.28 11.48
CA ALA A 207 -11.80 22.82 12.76
C ALA A 207 -10.94 24.01 13.22
N SER A 208 -10.34 24.74 12.28
CA SER A 208 -9.69 26.04 12.52
C SER A 208 -10.38 27.10 11.68
#